data_AF-A0A3L7MNC0-F1
#
_entry.id   AF-A0A3L7MNC0-F1
#
_cell.length_a   1.000
_cell.length_b   1.000
_cell.length_c   1.000
_cell.angle_alpha   90.00
_cell.angle_beta   90.00
_cell.angle_gamma   90.00
#
_symmetry.space_group_name_H-M   'P 1'
#
loop_
_entity.id
_entity.type
_entity.pdbx_description
1 polymer ?
#
loop_
_entity_poly.entity_id
_entity_poly.type
_entity_poly.pdbx_seq_one_letter_code
_entity_poly.pdbx_strand_id
1 'polypeptide(L)'
;MIQLPKRSVTRFFIPLIDVLILLFCVFLFLPMVGQGDTPDSSLITKADTADKLKIADSTSQLLKEIEKLRAERTEAFKGAVFSRVLEIDSTTGELFFRNPDKSILKNKEDISSLINQDKLSSKGKELFYMVLYPRDLDSSYPTRGQRENYERWLNGIVWSFDFPGFISNR
;
A
#
# COMPACT_ATOMS: atom_id res chain seq x y z
N MET A 1 31.07 -12.18 67.28
CA MET A 1 30.32 -11.89 66.03
C MET A 1 30.12 -10.39 65.94
N ILE A 2 30.88 -9.71 65.08
CA ILE A 2 30.71 -8.28 64.82
C ILE A 2 30.20 -8.17 63.38
N GLN A 3 28.90 -7.90 63.22
CA GLN A 3 28.31 -7.66 61.90
C GLN A 3 28.69 -6.25 61.44
N LEU A 4 29.38 -6.14 60.31
CA LEU A 4 29.66 -4.86 59.67
C LEU A 4 28.36 -4.25 59.11
N PRO A 5 28.16 -2.92 59.24
CA PRO A 5 26.95 -2.27 58.76
C PRO A 5 26.97 -2.23 57.22
N LYS A 6 25.99 -2.90 56.59
CA LYS A 6 25.72 -2.77 55.16
C LYS A 6 25.24 -1.34 54.88
N ARG A 7 26.14 -0.45 54.45
CA ARG A 7 25.74 0.87 53.92
C ARG A 7 24.96 0.64 52.64
N SER A 8 23.66 0.93 52.68
CA SER A 8 22.78 0.81 51.53
C SER A 8 23.17 1.85 50.48
N VAL A 9 23.66 1.37 49.34
CA VAL A 9 23.99 2.15 48.15
C VAL A 9 22.80 3.01 47.68
N THR A 10 21.58 2.66 48.07
CA THR A 10 20.32 3.34 47.73
C THR A 10 20.21 4.81 48.13
N ARG A 11 20.98 5.31 49.12
CA ARG A 11 20.90 6.73 49.53
C ARG A 11 21.41 7.69 48.44
N PHE A 12 22.34 7.24 47.59
CA PHE A 12 22.88 8.05 46.49
C PHE A 12 22.08 7.92 45.18
N PHE A 13 21.34 6.82 45.01
CA PHE A 13 20.57 6.56 43.80
C PHE A 13 19.24 7.32 43.78
N ILE A 14 18.61 7.54 44.94
CA ILE A 14 17.33 8.28 45.01
C ILE A 14 17.48 9.72 44.48
N PRO A 15 18.49 10.53 44.87
CA PRO A 15 18.68 11.86 44.32
C PRO A 15 19.08 11.86 42.84
N LEU A 16 19.85 10.85 42.40
CA LEU A 16 20.31 10.76 41.01
C LEU A 16 19.15 10.43 40.06
N ILE A 17 18.26 9.52 40.48
CA ILE A 17 17.05 9.19 39.74
C ILE A 17 16.13 10.42 39.64
N ASP A 18 15.98 11.19 40.72
CA ASP A 18 15.18 12.41 40.73
C ASP A 18 15.69 13.44 39.72
N VAL A 19 17.00 13.71 39.70
CA VAL A 19 17.61 14.64 38.73
C VAL A 19 17.47 14.15 37.29
N LEU A 20 17.64 12.85 37.03
CA LEU A 20 17.46 12.26 35.70
C LEU A 20 16.01 12.36 35.22
N ILE A 21 15.05 12.12 36.10
CA ILE A 21 13.62 12.26 35.79
C ILE A 21 13.28 13.73 35.54
N LEU A 22 13.84 14.67 36.32
CA LEU A 22 13.58 16.09 36.16
C LEU A 22 14.12 16.63 34.82
N LEU A 23 15.34 16.24 34.43
CA LEU A 23 15.89 16.54 33.10
C LEU A 23 15.05 15.92 31.97
N PHE A 24 14.62 14.68 32.15
CA PHE A 24 13.77 13.98 31.19
C PHE A 24 12.40 14.68 31.02
N CYS A 25 11.76 15.08 32.13
CA CYS A 25 10.51 15.81 32.10
C CYS A 25 10.64 17.16 31.37
N VAL A 26 11.67 17.95 31.66
CA VAL A 26 11.92 19.23 30.94
C VAL A 26 12.13 18.99 29.44
N PHE A 27 12.84 17.92 29.07
CA PHE A 27 13.04 17.56 27.67
C PHE A 27 11.74 17.17 26.97
N LEU A 28 10.83 16.45 27.65
CA LEU A 28 9.50 16.15 27.13
C LEU A 28 8.59 17.38 27.02
N PHE A 29 8.81 18.41 27.85
CA PHE A 29 8.08 19.68 27.77
C PHE A 29 8.61 20.63 26.68
N LEU A 30 9.87 20.50 26.25
CA LEU A 30 10.45 21.32 25.17
C LEU A 30 9.66 21.29 23.84
N PRO A 31 9.19 20.14 23.32
CA PRO A 31 8.36 20.10 22.12
C PRO A 31 6.95 20.68 22.32
N MET A 32 6.51 20.90 23.57
CA MET A 32 5.20 21.46 23.90
C MET A 32 5.23 22.98 24.11
N VAL A 33 6.38 23.55 24.53
CA VAL A 33 6.58 25.01 24.70
C VAL A 33 7.09 25.71 23.42
N GLY A 34 7.33 24.94 22.34
CA GLY A 34 7.57 25.49 21.00
C GLY A 34 6.31 25.93 20.25
N GLN A 35 5.12 25.75 20.83
CA GLN A 35 3.84 26.20 20.28
C GLN A 35 3.21 27.23 21.23
N GLY A 36 3.65 28.48 21.10
CA GLY A 36 3.11 29.59 21.89
C GLY A 36 3.71 30.94 21.47
N ASP A 37 3.10 31.53 20.44
CA ASP A 37 3.06 32.94 20.04
C ASP A 37 4.03 33.93 20.71
N THR A 38 5.08 34.30 19.97
CA THR A 38 5.66 35.64 20.01
C THR A 38 5.21 36.43 18.79
N PRO A 39 4.57 37.61 18.93
CA PRO A 39 4.29 38.48 17.81
C PRO A 39 5.58 39.22 17.41
N ASP A 40 5.71 39.43 16.10
CA ASP A 40 6.69 40.28 15.42
C ASP A 40 8.15 39.81 15.37
N SER A 41 8.46 39.01 14.34
CA SER A 41 9.47 39.46 13.38
C SER A 41 9.40 38.67 12.08
N SER A 42 9.16 39.38 11.00
CA SER A 42 9.44 38.97 9.62
C SER A 42 10.69 38.10 9.54
N LEU A 43 10.60 36.90 8.94
CA LEU A 43 11.66 36.18 8.17
C LEU A 43 11.47 34.65 8.06
N ILE A 44 10.25 34.09 7.95
CA ILE A 44 10.13 32.66 7.55
C ILE A 44 8.92 32.45 6.62
N THR A 45 9.12 32.61 5.31
CA THR A 45 8.12 32.23 4.29
C THR A 45 8.74 31.47 3.12
N LYS A 46 10.01 31.05 3.22
CA LYS A 46 10.72 30.36 2.14
C LYS A 46 11.13 28.91 2.44
N ALA A 47 10.99 28.43 3.68
CA ALA A 47 11.37 27.06 4.05
C ALA A 47 10.24 26.04 3.79
N ASP A 48 8.99 26.35 4.15
CA ASP A 48 7.85 25.43 3.97
C ASP A 48 7.44 25.20 2.50
N THR A 49 7.69 26.16 1.62
CA THR A 49 7.42 26.01 0.19
C THR A 49 8.48 25.16 -0.51
N ALA A 50 9.74 25.25 -0.09
CA ALA A 50 10.84 24.51 -0.72
C ALA A 50 10.77 23.00 -0.46
N ASP A 51 10.38 22.58 0.74
CA ASP A 51 10.24 21.15 1.07
C ASP A 51 8.96 20.55 0.46
N LYS A 52 7.86 21.30 0.40
CA LYS A 52 6.64 20.88 -0.30
C LYS A 52 6.84 20.75 -1.82
N LEU A 53 7.63 21.64 -2.43
CA LEU A 53 8.02 21.55 -3.85
C LEU A 53 8.93 20.35 -4.12
N LYS A 54 9.91 20.07 -3.26
CA LYS A 54 10.78 18.89 -3.41
C LYS A 54 10.02 17.57 -3.28
N ILE A 55 9.04 17.50 -2.38
CA ILE A 55 8.16 16.31 -2.23
C ILE A 55 7.27 16.16 -3.48
N ALA A 56 6.71 17.25 -4.00
CA ALA A 56 5.93 17.24 -5.23
C ALA A 56 6.77 16.83 -6.46
N ASP A 57 8.01 17.31 -6.57
CA ASP A 57 8.92 16.90 -7.64
C ASP A 57 9.31 15.42 -7.52
N SER A 58 9.64 14.96 -6.32
CA SER A 58 10.03 13.56 -6.08
C SER A 58 8.87 12.60 -6.36
N THR A 59 7.65 12.93 -5.96
CA THR A 59 6.45 12.13 -6.28
C THR A 59 6.19 12.08 -7.79
N SER A 60 6.38 13.18 -8.50
CA SER A 60 6.22 13.22 -9.96
C SER A 60 7.27 12.38 -10.70
N GLN A 61 8.50 12.33 -10.19
CA GLN A 61 9.58 11.51 -10.75
C GLN A 61 9.32 10.02 -10.51
N LEU A 62 8.89 9.65 -9.30
CA LEU A 62 8.51 8.29 -8.96
C LEU A 62 7.33 7.79 -9.81
N LEU A 63 6.32 8.63 -10.05
CA LEU A 63 5.20 8.27 -10.92
C LEU A 63 5.64 7.99 -12.36
N LYS A 64 6.52 8.83 -12.92
CA LYS A 64 7.09 8.61 -14.26
C LYS A 64 7.94 7.35 -14.33
N GLU A 65 8.69 7.06 -13.27
CA GLU A 65 9.52 5.86 -13.21
C GLU A 65 8.67 4.59 -13.06
N ILE A 66 7.58 4.64 -12.28
CA ILE A 66 6.57 3.58 -12.23
C ILE A 66 5.93 3.35 -13.60
N GLU A 67 5.54 4.42 -14.30
CA GLU A 67 4.97 4.32 -15.64
C GLU A 67 5.95 3.69 -16.63
N LYS A 68 7.23 4.11 -16.58
CA LYS A 68 8.28 3.54 -17.41
C LYS A 68 8.53 2.06 -17.12
N LEU A 69 8.65 1.69 -15.84
CA LEU A 69 8.83 0.30 -15.42
C LEU A 69 7.62 -0.57 -15.76
N ARG A 70 6.41 -0.02 -15.64
CA ARG A 70 5.18 -0.69 -16.10
C ARG A 70 5.21 -0.88 -17.61
N ALA A 71 5.62 0.11 -18.39
CA ALA A 71 5.73 -0.01 -19.84
C ALA A 71 6.76 -1.09 -20.24
N GLU A 72 7.95 -1.08 -19.65
CA GLU A 72 9.00 -2.07 -19.92
C GLU A 72 8.58 -3.49 -19.54
N ARG A 73 7.97 -3.67 -18.34
CA ARG A 73 7.40 -4.97 -17.96
C ARG A 73 6.31 -5.43 -18.91
N THR A 74 5.42 -4.52 -19.31
CA THR A 74 4.29 -4.84 -20.18
C THR A 74 4.76 -5.24 -21.57
N GLU A 75 5.77 -4.57 -22.14
CA GLU A 75 6.37 -4.95 -23.43
C GLU A 75 7.04 -6.32 -23.37
N ALA A 76 7.78 -6.61 -22.29
CA ALA A 76 8.36 -7.95 -22.08
C ALA A 76 7.26 -9.03 -21.92
N PHE A 77 6.15 -8.70 -21.24
CA PHE A 77 5.02 -9.61 -21.05
C PHE A 77 4.22 -9.86 -22.34
N LYS A 78 4.01 -8.83 -23.18
CA LYS A 78 3.25 -8.92 -24.44
C LYS A 78 3.82 -9.94 -25.42
N GLY A 79 5.14 -10.15 -25.40
CA GLY A 79 5.83 -11.09 -26.28
C GLY A 79 5.50 -12.55 -25.97
N ALA A 80 5.50 -12.93 -24.69
CA ALA A 80 5.43 -14.32 -24.24
C ALA A 80 4.05 -14.76 -23.73
N VAL A 81 3.24 -13.81 -23.23
CA VAL A 81 2.01 -14.11 -22.48
C VAL A 81 0.82 -13.38 -23.10
N PHE A 82 -0.31 -14.06 -23.19
CA PHE A 82 -1.59 -13.44 -23.48
C PHE A 82 -2.22 -13.00 -22.15
N SER A 83 -2.23 -11.70 -21.89
CA SER A 83 -2.76 -11.12 -20.65
C SER A 83 -4.20 -10.62 -20.83
N ARG A 84 -5.09 -10.96 -19.91
CA ARG A 84 -6.43 -10.37 -19.82
C ARG A 84 -6.65 -9.70 -18.46
N VAL A 85 -7.30 -8.55 -18.48
CA VAL A 85 -7.65 -7.79 -17.27
C VAL A 85 -9.11 -8.04 -16.94
N LEU A 86 -9.36 -8.44 -15.69
CA LEU A 86 -10.68 -8.56 -15.10
C LEU A 86 -10.80 -7.48 -14.02
N GLU A 87 -11.95 -6.84 -13.93
CA GLU A 87 -12.24 -5.78 -12.96
C GLU A 87 -13.35 -6.24 -12.02
N ILE A 88 -13.27 -5.82 -10.77
CA ILE A 88 -14.32 -6.01 -9.78
C ILE A 88 -15.13 -4.72 -9.69
N ASP A 89 -16.44 -4.84 -9.83
CA ASP A 89 -17.36 -3.71 -9.70
C ASP A 89 -17.37 -3.17 -8.27
N SER A 90 -17.23 -1.86 -8.08
CA SER A 90 -17.16 -1.24 -6.75
C SER A 90 -18.49 -1.26 -6.00
N THR A 91 -19.61 -1.49 -6.69
CA THR A 91 -20.97 -1.40 -6.15
C THR A 91 -21.62 -2.77 -5.98
N THR A 92 -21.39 -3.69 -6.94
CA THR A 92 -21.96 -5.05 -6.89
C THR A 92 -20.95 -6.10 -6.49
N GLY A 93 -19.66 -5.78 -6.62
CA GLY A 93 -18.56 -6.74 -6.48
C GLY A 93 -18.45 -7.71 -7.64
N GLU A 94 -19.29 -7.66 -8.67
CA GLU A 94 -19.25 -8.60 -9.79
C GLU A 94 -17.95 -8.49 -10.57
N LEU A 95 -17.44 -9.64 -11.02
CA LEU A 95 -16.28 -9.70 -11.90
C LEU A 95 -16.71 -9.41 -13.33
N PHE A 96 -16.02 -8.51 -14.01
CA PHE A 96 -16.30 -8.19 -15.41
C PHE A 96 -15.02 -7.94 -16.19
N PHE A 97 -15.12 -7.93 -17.51
CA PHE A 97 -14.07 -7.44 -18.38
C PHE A 97 -14.65 -6.49 -19.43
N ARG A 98 -13.80 -5.66 -20.02
CA ARG A 98 -14.20 -4.72 -21.08
C ARG A 98 -13.49 -5.11 -22.38
N ASN A 99 -14.25 -5.55 -23.39
CA ASN A 99 -13.69 -5.83 -24.72
C ASN A 99 -14.78 -5.97 -25.80
N PRO A 100 -15.19 -4.90 -26.52
CA PRO A 100 -15.12 -3.47 -26.17
C PRO A 100 -16.16 -3.07 -25.11
N ASP A 101 -17.25 -3.84 -25.01
CA ASP A 101 -18.33 -3.63 -24.04
C ASP A 101 -18.07 -4.35 -22.71
N LYS A 102 -18.78 -3.93 -21.65
CA LYS A 102 -18.72 -4.55 -20.32
C LYS A 102 -19.41 -5.91 -20.36
N SER A 103 -18.65 -6.97 -20.17
CA SER A 103 -19.15 -8.35 -20.05
C SER A 103 -19.00 -8.82 -18.62
N ILE A 104 -20.13 -9.15 -17.97
CA ILE A 104 -20.19 -9.59 -16.58
C ILE A 104 -20.02 -11.10 -16.51
N LEU A 105 -19.17 -11.56 -15.60
CA LEU A 105 -18.87 -12.96 -15.33
C LEU A 105 -19.58 -13.36 -14.03
N LYS A 106 -20.71 -14.08 -14.15
CA LYS A 106 -21.58 -14.40 -12.99
C LYS A 106 -21.30 -15.77 -12.39
N ASN A 107 -20.75 -16.68 -13.17
CA ASN A 107 -20.56 -18.07 -12.78
C ASN A 107 -19.25 -18.66 -13.36
N LYS A 108 -19.03 -19.95 -13.07
CA LYS A 108 -17.83 -20.67 -13.51
C LYS A 108 -17.87 -20.96 -15.02
N GLU A 109 -19.05 -21.13 -15.59
CA GLU A 109 -19.29 -21.44 -16.99
C GLU A 109 -18.91 -20.26 -17.90
N ASP A 110 -19.25 -19.03 -17.47
CA ASP A 110 -18.89 -17.78 -18.15
C ASP A 110 -17.38 -17.63 -18.23
N ILE A 111 -16.69 -17.86 -17.11
CA ILE A 111 -15.23 -17.81 -17.03
C ILE A 111 -14.61 -18.91 -17.89
N SER A 112 -15.12 -20.14 -17.81
CA SER A 112 -14.63 -21.26 -18.63
C SER A 112 -14.76 -20.97 -20.12
N SER A 113 -15.86 -20.34 -20.53
CA SER A 113 -16.10 -19.92 -21.92
C SER A 113 -15.11 -18.83 -22.36
N LEU A 114 -14.88 -17.83 -21.50
CA LEU A 114 -13.87 -16.78 -21.72
C LEU A 114 -12.47 -17.38 -21.90
N ILE A 115 -12.08 -18.31 -21.03
CA ILE A 115 -10.78 -18.97 -21.08
C ILE A 115 -10.61 -19.76 -22.37
N ASN A 116 -11.64 -20.48 -22.82
CA ASN A 116 -11.59 -21.24 -24.06
C ASN A 116 -11.43 -20.30 -25.27
N GLN A 117 -12.14 -19.18 -25.28
CA GLN A 117 -11.99 -18.15 -26.31
C GLN A 117 -10.57 -17.57 -26.32
N ASP A 118 -10.00 -17.32 -25.14
CA ASP A 118 -8.65 -16.80 -24.98
C ASP A 118 -7.58 -17.80 -25.40
N LYS A 119 -7.75 -19.08 -25.08
CA LYS A 119 -6.86 -20.16 -25.54
C LYS A 119 -6.76 -20.17 -27.06
N LEU A 120 -7.90 -20.10 -27.76
CA LEU A 120 -7.93 -20.04 -29.23
C LEU A 120 -7.25 -18.77 -29.76
N SER A 121 -7.45 -17.63 -29.10
CA SER A 121 -6.90 -16.33 -29.50
C SER A 121 -5.41 -16.17 -29.21
N SER A 122 -4.91 -16.87 -28.18
CA SER A 122 -3.54 -16.75 -27.67
C SER A 122 -2.48 -17.35 -28.61
N LYS A 123 -2.88 -18.14 -29.62
CA LYS A 123 -1.98 -18.83 -30.56
C LYS A 123 -0.84 -19.61 -29.86
N GLY A 124 -1.15 -20.21 -28.70
CA GLY A 124 -0.18 -21.01 -27.92
C GLY A 124 0.64 -20.22 -26.90
N LYS A 125 0.37 -18.93 -26.70
CA LYS A 125 0.93 -18.17 -25.58
C LYS A 125 0.32 -18.62 -24.25
N GLU A 126 1.08 -18.46 -23.17
CA GLU A 126 0.56 -18.70 -21.82
C GLU A 126 -0.52 -17.66 -21.48
N LEU A 127 -1.59 -18.09 -20.83
CA LEU A 127 -2.68 -17.20 -20.41
C LEU A 127 -2.41 -16.65 -19.01
N PHE A 128 -2.51 -15.34 -18.86
CA PHE A 128 -2.42 -14.67 -17.56
C PHE A 128 -3.61 -13.75 -17.33
N TYR A 129 -4.26 -13.90 -16.17
CA TYR A 129 -5.38 -13.03 -15.79
C TYR A 129 -5.00 -12.13 -14.62
N MET A 130 -5.21 -10.83 -14.79
CA MET A 130 -5.01 -9.85 -13.73
C MET A 130 -6.37 -9.36 -13.23
N VAL A 131 -6.66 -9.62 -11.96
CA VAL A 131 -7.93 -9.23 -11.32
C VAL A 131 -7.72 -7.94 -10.53
N LEU A 132 -8.32 -6.85 -11.01
CA LEU A 132 -8.24 -5.53 -10.41
C LEU A 132 -9.28 -5.38 -9.31
N TYR A 133 -8.84 -5.01 -8.12
CA TYR A 133 -9.73 -4.54 -7.06
C TYR A 133 -10.38 -3.21 -7.44
N PRO A 134 -11.57 -2.90 -6.86
CA PRO A 134 -12.15 -1.57 -6.99
C PRO A 134 -11.14 -0.50 -6.59
N ARG A 135 -11.01 0.54 -7.42
CA ARG A 135 -10.12 1.69 -7.13
C ARG A 135 -10.76 2.68 -6.15
N ASP A 136 -12.07 2.56 -5.96
CA ASP A 136 -12.82 3.28 -4.96
C ASP A 136 -12.45 2.75 -3.57
N LEU A 137 -11.86 3.61 -2.74
CA LEU A 137 -11.38 3.27 -1.41
C LEU A 137 -12.51 2.96 -0.43
N ASP A 138 -13.71 3.49 -0.71
CA ASP A 138 -14.91 3.25 0.11
C ASP A 138 -15.63 1.95 -0.28
N SER A 139 -15.14 1.24 -1.31
CA SER A 139 -15.74 -0.01 -1.73
C SER A 139 -15.50 -1.12 -0.71
N SER A 140 -16.59 -1.71 -0.22
CA SER A 140 -16.56 -2.92 0.61
C SER A 140 -16.41 -4.20 -0.21
N TYR A 141 -16.21 -4.09 -1.53
CA TYR A 141 -16.13 -5.20 -2.46
C TYR A 141 -14.68 -5.48 -2.90
N PRO A 142 -14.36 -6.73 -3.28
CA PRO A 142 -15.21 -7.91 -3.16
C PRO A 142 -15.40 -8.35 -1.70
N THR A 143 -16.58 -8.89 -1.40
CA THR A 143 -16.81 -9.60 -0.14
C THR A 143 -15.93 -10.85 -0.07
N ARG A 144 -15.73 -11.40 1.14
CA ARG A 144 -14.98 -12.65 1.33
C ARG A 144 -15.54 -13.79 0.48
N GLY A 145 -16.86 -13.98 0.47
CA GLY A 145 -17.51 -15.04 -0.32
C GLY A 145 -17.32 -14.85 -1.83
N GLN A 146 -17.35 -13.61 -2.32
CA GLN A 146 -17.06 -13.31 -3.72
C GLN A 146 -15.60 -13.61 -4.08
N ARG A 147 -14.64 -13.25 -3.22
CA ARG A 147 -13.23 -13.59 -3.43
C ARG A 147 -13.02 -15.10 -3.52
N GLU A 148 -13.62 -15.86 -2.60
CA GLU A 148 -13.57 -17.33 -2.61
C GLU A 148 -14.25 -17.92 -3.87
N ASN A 149 -15.27 -17.26 -4.42
CA ASN A 149 -15.85 -17.64 -5.71
C ASN A 149 -14.86 -17.41 -6.85
N TYR A 150 -14.19 -16.26 -6.92
CA TYR A 150 -13.25 -15.91 -7.98
C TYR A 150 -12.05 -16.86 -7.98
N GLU A 151 -11.50 -17.16 -6.81
CA GLU A 151 -10.44 -18.15 -6.64
C GLU A 151 -10.86 -19.54 -7.14
N ARG A 152 -12.10 -19.95 -6.87
CA ARG A 152 -12.63 -21.23 -7.36
C ARG A 152 -12.86 -21.23 -8.86
N TRP A 153 -13.30 -20.12 -9.45
CA TRP A 153 -13.55 -20.03 -10.88
C TRP A 153 -12.27 -19.95 -11.71
N LEU A 154 -11.25 -19.26 -11.20
CA LEU A 154 -9.93 -19.10 -11.84
C LEU A 154 -8.94 -20.22 -11.47
N ASN A 155 -9.40 -21.24 -10.75
CA ASN A 155 -8.56 -22.38 -10.37
C ASN A 155 -8.00 -23.09 -11.61
N GLY A 156 -6.69 -23.36 -11.60
CA GLY A 156 -5.99 -24.05 -12.69
C GLY A 156 -5.43 -23.13 -13.78
N ILE A 157 -5.46 -21.81 -13.57
CA ILE A 157 -4.91 -20.80 -14.49
C ILE A 157 -3.95 -19.90 -13.72
N VAL A 158 -3.01 -19.27 -14.43
CA VAL A 158 -2.12 -18.28 -13.84
C VAL A 158 -2.87 -16.96 -13.72
N TRP A 159 -3.04 -16.47 -12.50
CA TRP A 159 -3.71 -15.20 -12.24
C TRP A 159 -3.16 -14.51 -10.99
N SER A 160 -3.38 -13.21 -10.86
CA SER A 160 -3.00 -12.43 -9.69
C SER A 160 -4.00 -11.33 -9.41
N PHE A 161 -4.13 -10.95 -8.13
CA PHE A 161 -4.82 -9.74 -7.73
C PHE A 161 -3.90 -8.51 -7.88
N ASP A 162 -4.50 -7.40 -8.27
CA ASP A 162 -3.91 -6.06 -8.16
C ASP A 162 -4.71 -5.26 -7.12
N PHE A 163 -4.05 -4.98 -6.00
CA PHE A 163 -4.63 -4.19 -4.91
C PHE A 163 -4.27 -2.71 -5.11
N PRO A 164 -5.23 -1.78 -5.04
CA PRO A 164 -4.90 -0.36 -5.07
C PRO A 164 -3.96 0.00 -3.90
N GLY A 165 -2.82 0.60 -4.22
CA GLY A 165 -1.90 1.15 -3.23
C GLY A 165 -1.02 0.16 -2.45
N PHE A 166 -1.13 -1.15 -2.70
CA PHE A 166 -0.27 -2.14 -2.04
C PHE A 166 1.06 -2.27 -2.79
N ILE A 167 2.05 -1.46 -2.43
CA ILE A 167 3.44 -1.70 -2.82
C ILE A 167 3.89 -2.91 -2.00
N SER A 168 4.02 -4.06 -2.66
CA SER A 168 4.56 -5.28 -2.05
C SER A 168 6.02 -5.05 -1.65
N ASN A 169 6.25 -4.56 -0.43
CA ASN A 169 7.56 -4.65 0.21
C ASN A 169 7.82 -6.15 0.46
N ARG A 170 8.62 -6.75 -0.42
CA ARG A 170 9.16 -8.09 -0.24
C ARG A 170 10.65 -7.98 0.01
#